data_AF-A0A0F5NF25-F1
#
_entry.id   AF-A0A0F5NF25-F1
#
_cell.length_a   1.000
_cell.length_b   1.000
_cell.length_c   1.000
_cell.angle_alpha   90.00
_cell.angle_beta   90.00
_cell.angle_gamma   90.00
#
_symmetry.space_group_name_H-M   'P 1'
#
loop_
_entity.id
_entity.type
_entity.pdbx_description
1 polymer ?
#
loop_
_entity_poly.entity_id
_entity_poly.type
_entity_poly.pdbx_seq_one_letter_code
_entity_poly.pdbx_strand_id
1 'polypeptide(L)'
;MSWLSSGLRAGAAVLALGIAATAFPKTAVADSTEDFPIPRRMINTTCDAEQIMAATRDTSPVYYQRYMIDFNNHPNVQQATIDKVHWFYSLSPEDRRTYSENFFNNDPLWYAWPNHMKLFFNNKGVVAKSTDVCGQYPPGDMSVWDWAEPTGPPGWPGPPKGRVQ
;
A
#
# COMPACT_ATOMS: atom_id res chain seq x y z
N MET A 1 -35.11 39.05 -50.52
CA MET A 1 -33.89 38.76 -49.72
C MET A 1 -34.18 39.06 -48.26
N SER A 2 -33.53 38.31 -47.36
CA SER A 2 -33.45 38.48 -45.90
C SER A 2 -34.52 37.78 -45.04
N TRP A 3 -34.30 36.49 -44.80
CA TRP A 3 -34.86 35.68 -43.70
C TRP A 3 -33.72 35.22 -42.77
N LEU A 4 -32.82 36.12 -42.41
CA LEU A 4 -31.66 35.84 -41.57
C LEU A 4 -31.69 36.79 -40.36
N SER A 5 -32.60 36.56 -39.39
CA SER A 5 -32.73 37.54 -38.30
C SER A 5 -32.91 37.01 -36.88
N SER A 6 -33.37 35.77 -36.64
CA SER A 6 -33.76 35.40 -35.26
C SER A 6 -33.12 34.13 -34.70
N GLY A 7 -32.74 33.16 -35.54
CA GLY A 7 -32.18 31.89 -35.05
C GLY A 7 -30.74 31.98 -34.53
N LEU A 8 -29.93 32.87 -35.11
CA LEU A 8 -28.49 32.93 -34.83
C LEU A 8 -28.15 33.64 -33.50
N ARG A 9 -29.05 34.50 -33.00
CA ARG A 9 -28.84 35.24 -31.74
C ARG A 9 -29.20 34.43 -30.48
N ALA A 10 -29.99 33.37 -30.62
CA ALA A 10 -30.35 32.49 -29.49
C ALA A 10 -29.28 31.42 -29.17
N GLY A 11 -28.43 31.06 -30.15
CA GLY A 11 -27.37 30.05 -29.95
C GLY A 11 -26.13 30.56 -29.21
N ALA A 12 -25.84 31.87 -29.27
CA ALA A 12 -24.61 32.44 -28.71
C ALA A 12 -24.65 32.61 -27.17
N ALA A 13 -25.85 32.71 -26.57
CA ALA A 13 -25.99 32.90 -25.13
C ALA A 13 -25.79 31.60 -24.32
N VAL A 14 -26.02 30.43 -24.94
CA VAL A 14 -25.91 29.12 -24.26
C VAL A 14 -24.46 28.61 -24.27
N LEU A 15 -23.64 29.03 -25.24
CA LEU A 15 -22.22 28.65 -25.32
C LEU A 15 -21.30 29.44 -24.37
N ALA A 16 -21.71 30.61 -23.90
CA ALA A 16 -20.90 31.44 -22.99
C ALA A 16 -20.94 30.97 -21.52
N LEU A 17 -21.95 30.19 -21.11
CA LEU A 17 -22.09 29.67 -19.74
C LEU A 17 -21.47 28.29 -19.53
N GLY A 18 -21.05 27.59 -20.59
CA GLY A 18 -20.49 26.24 -20.51
C GLY A 18 -18.98 26.17 -20.23
N ILE A 19 -18.25 27.28 -20.35
CA ILE A 19 -16.78 27.29 -20.32
C ILE A 19 -16.21 27.69 -18.94
N ALA A 20 -17.03 28.20 -18.02
CA ALA A 20 -16.54 28.73 -16.74
C ALA A 20 -16.23 27.65 -15.67
N ALA A 21 -16.56 26.37 -15.90
CA ALA A 21 -16.42 25.33 -14.87
C ALA A 21 -15.12 24.51 -14.92
N THR A 22 -14.25 24.71 -15.91
CA THR A 22 -13.07 23.83 -16.12
C THR A 22 -11.71 24.45 -15.76
N ALA A 23 -11.66 25.69 -15.25
CA ALA A 23 -10.42 26.47 -15.25
C ALA A 23 -9.76 26.69 -13.87
N PHE A 24 -10.02 25.85 -12.87
CA PHE A 24 -9.11 25.77 -11.73
C PHE A 24 -8.77 24.30 -11.48
N PRO A 25 -7.56 23.83 -11.88
CA PRO A 25 -7.02 22.66 -11.23
C PRO A 25 -6.96 23.02 -9.75
N LYS A 26 -7.79 22.36 -8.92
CA LYS A 26 -7.52 22.32 -7.48
C LYS A 26 -6.09 21.84 -7.40
N THR A 27 -5.19 22.71 -6.96
CA THR A 27 -3.83 22.32 -6.65
C THR A 27 -3.97 21.19 -5.65
N ALA A 28 -3.75 19.95 -6.10
CA ALA A 28 -3.64 18.83 -5.20
C ALA A 28 -2.40 19.15 -4.37
N VAL A 29 -2.62 19.66 -3.17
CA VAL A 29 -1.55 19.84 -2.19
C VAL A 29 -1.18 18.41 -1.80
N ALA A 30 -0.23 17.84 -2.54
CA ALA A 30 0.41 16.59 -2.16
C ALA A 30 1.35 16.90 -1.01
N ASP A 31 0.78 17.26 0.13
CA ASP A 31 1.52 17.38 1.38
C ASP A 31 1.92 15.98 1.82
N SER A 32 3.13 15.59 1.45
CA SER A 32 3.67 14.28 1.77
C SER A 32 4.07 14.14 3.24
N THR A 33 3.96 15.21 4.03
CA THR A 33 4.30 15.23 5.46
C THR A 33 3.50 14.17 6.20
N GLU A 34 2.21 14.02 5.89
CA GLU A 34 1.33 13.02 6.51
C GLU A 34 1.68 11.57 6.14
N ASP A 35 2.45 11.39 5.06
CA ASP A 35 2.85 10.09 4.53
C ASP A 35 4.31 9.74 4.84
N PHE A 36 4.95 10.43 5.79
CA PHE A 36 6.31 10.18 6.23
C PHE A 36 6.41 10.16 7.77
N PRO A 37 7.24 9.30 8.38
CA PRO A 37 7.92 8.13 7.80
C PRO A 37 6.99 6.99 7.38
N ILE A 38 5.87 6.80 8.09
CA ILE A 38 4.86 5.77 7.75
C ILE A 38 3.71 6.44 6.98
N PRO A 39 3.23 5.85 5.86
CA PRO A 39 2.10 6.39 5.10
C PRO A 39 0.83 6.53 5.95
N ARG A 40 0.08 7.63 5.79
CA ARG A 40 -1.16 7.90 6.56
C ARG A 40 -2.19 6.77 6.45
N ARG A 41 -2.17 6.06 5.32
CA ARG A 41 -3.05 4.93 5.04
C ARG A 41 -2.76 3.75 5.96
N MET A 42 -1.50 3.50 6.33
CA MET A 42 -1.16 2.49 7.34
C MET A 42 -1.44 2.95 8.77
N ILE A 43 -1.38 4.25 9.02
CA ILE A 43 -1.81 4.82 10.31
C ILE A 43 -3.31 4.59 10.53
N ASN A 44 -4.14 4.89 9.53
CA ASN A 44 -5.60 4.93 9.68
C ASN A 44 -6.33 3.65 9.26
N THR A 45 -5.65 2.68 8.64
CA THR A 45 -6.33 1.46 8.19
C THR A 45 -6.88 0.66 9.36
N THR A 46 -8.05 0.07 9.14
CA THR A 46 -8.68 -0.91 10.04
C THR A 46 -8.35 -2.35 9.66
N CYS A 47 -7.66 -2.57 8.53
CA CYS A 47 -7.20 -3.89 8.13
C CYS A 47 -6.02 -4.33 8.97
N ASP A 48 -5.94 -5.63 9.24
CA ASP A 48 -4.77 -6.23 9.89
C ASP A 48 -3.63 -6.47 8.89
N ALA A 49 -2.53 -7.01 9.42
CA ALA A 49 -1.34 -7.30 8.65
C ALA A 49 -1.61 -8.28 7.50
N GLU A 50 -2.34 -9.36 7.79
CA GLU A 50 -2.62 -10.44 6.87
C GLU A 50 -3.48 -9.96 5.70
N GLN A 51 -4.48 -9.13 5.97
CA GLN A 51 -5.31 -8.48 4.96
C GLN A 51 -4.48 -7.57 4.06
N ILE A 52 -3.56 -6.79 4.63
CA ILE A 52 -2.65 -5.93 3.84
C ILE A 52 -1.70 -6.78 2.99
N MET A 53 -1.17 -7.87 3.53
CA MET A 53 -0.29 -8.79 2.81
C MET A 53 -1.02 -9.51 1.67
N ALA A 54 -2.22 -10.03 1.92
CA ALA A 54 -3.05 -10.68 0.92
C ALA A 54 -3.44 -9.71 -0.20
N ALA A 55 -3.85 -8.49 0.15
CA ALA A 55 -4.12 -7.44 -0.83
C ALA A 55 -2.86 -7.06 -1.63
N THR A 56 -1.70 -7.04 -0.99
CA THR A 56 -0.44 -6.73 -1.67
C THR A 56 0.00 -7.86 -2.60
N ARG A 57 -0.22 -9.12 -2.22
CA ARG A 57 0.01 -10.31 -3.07
C ARG A 57 -0.75 -10.19 -4.38
N ASP A 58 -2.00 -9.75 -4.34
CA ASP A 58 -2.85 -9.75 -5.54
C ASP A 58 -2.73 -8.44 -6.35
N THR A 59 -2.57 -7.28 -5.69
CA THR A 59 -2.50 -5.97 -6.38
C THR A 59 -1.09 -5.56 -6.80
N SER A 60 -0.07 -6.08 -6.12
CA SER A 60 1.35 -5.72 -6.29
C SER A 60 2.27 -6.94 -6.10
N PRO A 61 2.05 -8.06 -6.83
CA PRO A 61 2.66 -9.36 -6.57
C PRO A 61 4.19 -9.33 -6.50
N VAL A 62 4.85 -8.53 -7.34
CA VAL A 62 6.32 -8.40 -7.35
C VAL A 62 6.86 -7.88 -6.00
N TYR A 63 6.13 -6.99 -5.32
CA TYR A 63 6.56 -6.45 -4.02
C TYR A 63 6.32 -7.44 -2.89
N TYR A 64 5.18 -8.14 -2.91
CA TYR A 64 4.91 -9.23 -1.99
C TYR A 64 5.95 -10.34 -2.11
N GLN A 65 6.22 -10.84 -3.32
CA GLN A 65 7.21 -11.89 -3.56
C GLN A 65 8.61 -11.48 -3.07
N ARG A 66 9.08 -10.28 -3.43
CA ARG A 66 10.39 -9.77 -2.96
C ARG A 66 10.47 -9.67 -1.44
N TYR A 67 9.39 -9.24 -0.80
CA TYR A 67 9.33 -9.21 0.67
C TYR A 67 9.38 -10.61 1.27
N MET A 68 8.62 -11.57 0.72
CA MET A 68 8.60 -12.93 1.24
C MET A 68 9.93 -13.68 1.00
N ILE A 69 10.62 -13.42 -0.12
CA ILE A 69 11.99 -13.91 -0.33
C ILE A 69 12.92 -13.37 0.75
N ASP A 70 12.88 -12.06 1.02
CA ASP A 70 13.72 -11.44 2.04
C ASP A 70 13.36 -11.95 3.46
N PHE A 71 12.07 -12.06 3.78
CA PHE A 71 11.55 -12.66 5.01
C PHE A 71 12.05 -14.10 5.20
N ASN A 72 12.03 -14.92 4.15
CA ASN A 72 12.51 -16.30 4.17
C ASN A 72 14.03 -16.42 4.32
N ASN A 73 14.79 -15.39 3.93
CA ASN A 73 16.24 -15.32 4.16
C ASN A 73 16.62 -14.90 5.59
N HIS A 74 15.65 -14.53 6.43
CA HIS A 74 15.86 -14.10 7.82
C HIS A 74 15.13 -15.00 8.84
N PRO A 75 15.32 -16.33 8.82
CA PRO A 75 14.55 -17.27 9.64
C PRO A 75 14.68 -17.02 11.15
N ASN A 76 15.81 -16.43 11.59
CA ASN A 76 16.08 -16.11 12.99
C ASN A 76 15.22 -14.97 13.56
N VAL A 77 14.55 -14.16 12.73
CA VAL A 77 13.73 -13.01 13.16
C VAL A 77 12.32 -13.00 12.56
N GLN A 78 11.88 -14.10 11.93
CA GLN A 78 10.56 -14.20 11.33
C GLN A 78 9.44 -13.98 12.35
N GLN A 79 9.45 -14.72 13.45
CA GLN A 79 8.42 -14.59 14.48
C GLN A 79 8.41 -13.18 15.09
N ALA A 80 9.58 -12.64 15.42
CA ALA A 80 9.70 -11.29 15.93
C ALA A 80 9.17 -10.24 14.93
N THR A 81 9.32 -10.45 13.63
CA THR A 81 8.75 -9.57 12.60
C THR A 81 7.24 -9.66 12.55
N ILE A 82 6.67 -10.87 12.58
CA ILE A 82 5.22 -11.08 12.65
C ILE A 82 4.64 -10.39 13.89
N ASP A 83 5.23 -10.64 15.06
CA ASP A 83 4.82 -10.06 16.33
C ASP A 83 4.90 -8.52 16.29
N LYS A 84 5.95 -7.97 15.68
CA LYS A 84 6.14 -6.52 15.52
C LYS A 84 5.05 -5.89 14.64
N VAL A 85 4.75 -6.54 13.52
CA VAL A 85 3.70 -6.12 12.59
C VAL A 85 2.33 -6.18 13.25
N HIS A 86 2.01 -7.28 13.95
CA HIS A 86 0.77 -7.41 14.71
C HIS A 86 0.66 -6.37 15.81
N TRP A 87 1.74 -6.14 16.57
CA TRP A 87 1.80 -5.08 17.57
C TRP A 87 1.49 -3.72 16.94
N PHE A 88 2.12 -3.37 15.82
CA PHE A 88 1.87 -2.09 15.15
C PHE A 88 0.38 -1.93 14.76
N TYR A 89 -0.23 -2.97 14.18
CA TYR A 89 -1.66 -2.93 13.83
C TYR A 89 -2.60 -3.06 15.03
N SER A 90 -2.12 -3.45 16.22
CA SER A 90 -2.92 -3.41 17.46
C SER A 90 -3.03 -2.01 18.07
N LEU A 91 -2.13 -1.10 17.72
CA LEU A 91 -2.11 0.28 18.22
C LEU A 91 -3.29 1.10 17.67
N SER A 92 -3.70 2.12 18.45
CA SER A 92 -4.61 3.16 17.96
C SER A 92 -3.96 3.97 16.81
N PRO A 93 -4.73 4.64 15.94
CA PRO A 93 -4.17 5.53 14.92
C PRO A 93 -3.24 6.61 15.52
N GLU A 94 -3.59 7.15 16.69
CA GLU A 94 -2.78 8.13 17.43
C GLU A 94 -1.44 7.53 17.89
N ASP A 95 -1.45 6.30 18.42
CA ASP A 95 -0.24 5.61 18.85
C ASP A 95 0.64 5.19 17.65
N ARG A 96 0.03 4.77 16.53
CA ARG A 96 0.75 4.51 15.27
C ARG A 96 1.40 5.77 14.75
N ARG A 97 0.74 6.93 14.83
CA ARG A 97 1.31 8.23 14.44
C ARG A 97 2.48 8.59 15.35
N THR A 98 2.32 8.43 16.66
CA THR A 98 3.40 8.62 17.64
C THR A 98 4.60 7.71 17.35
N TYR A 99 4.35 6.44 17.01
CA TYR A 99 5.40 5.51 16.59
C TYR A 99 6.07 5.96 15.28
N SER A 100 5.30 6.42 14.29
CA SER A 100 5.82 6.97 13.03
C SER A 100 6.73 8.18 13.26
N GLU A 101 6.39 9.08 14.18
CA GLU A 101 7.23 10.24 14.52
C GLU A 101 8.54 9.84 15.20
N ASN A 102 8.55 8.66 15.83
CA ASN A 102 9.68 8.10 16.58
C ASN A 102 10.24 6.82 15.92
N PHE A 103 10.06 6.68 14.61
CA PHE A 103 10.20 5.43 13.85
C PHE A 103 11.56 4.72 14.00
N PHE A 104 12.62 5.49 14.26
CA PHE A 104 14.00 5.00 14.36
C PHE A 104 14.48 4.79 15.81
N ASN A 105 13.58 4.57 16.77
CA ASN A 105 13.95 4.35 18.16
C ASN A 105 14.46 2.94 18.45
N ASN A 106 15.75 2.69 18.20
CA ASN A 106 16.53 1.54 18.73
C ASN A 106 15.84 0.16 18.63
N ASP A 107 15.04 -0.07 17.60
CA ASP A 107 14.40 -1.37 17.39
C ASP A 107 15.48 -2.43 17.08
N PRO A 108 15.60 -3.50 17.88
CA PRO A 108 16.52 -4.60 17.58
C PRO A 108 16.32 -5.20 16.18
N LEU A 109 15.09 -5.20 15.66
CA LEU A 109 14.80 -5.68 14.31
C LEU A 109 15.39 -4.79 13.21
N TRP A 110 15.57 -3.49 13.44
CA TRP A 110 16.28 -2.63 12.47
C TRP A 110 17.74 -3.05 12.28
N TYR A 111 18.38 -3.57 13.33
CA TYR A 111 19.76 -4.06 13.25
C TYR A 111 19.84 -5.47 12.65
N ALA A 112 18.88 -6.34 12.96
CA ALA A 112 18.87 -7.72 12.49
C ALA A 112 18.37 -7.85 11.04
N TRP A 113 17.37 -7.06 10.65
CA TRP A 113 16.77 -7.05 9.31
C TRP A 113 16.14 -5.68 9.01
N PRO A 114 16.89 -4.73 8.40
CA PRO A 114 16.39 -3.39 8.12
C PRO A 114 15.16 -3.33 7.20
N ASN A 115 14.82 -4.38 6.45
CA ASN A 115 13.65 -4.36 5.56
C ASN A 115 12.40 -5.01 6.20
N HIS A 116 12.41 -5.38 7.49
CA HIS A 116 11.32 -6.14 8.12
C HIS A 116 9.92 -5.53 7.98
N MET A 117 9.79 -4.19 7.91
CA MET A 117 8.52 -3.49 7.67
C MET A 117 8.33 -2.95 6.24
N LYS A 118 9.21 -3.29 5.30
CA LYS A 118 9.30 -2.61 3.99
C LYS A 118 8.05 -2.77 3.14
N LEU A 119 7.37 -3.92 3.22
CA LEU A 119 6.10 -4.15 2.53
C LEU A 119 5.01 -3.17 2.98
N PHE A 120 5.03 -2.82 4.27
CA PHE A 120 4.00 -2.00 4.90
C PHE A 120 4.28 -0.50 4.77
N PHE A 121 5.54 -0.05 4.87
CA PHE A 121 5.83 1.38 5.07
C PHE A 121 6.49 2.09 3.88
N ASN A 122 7.31 1.40 3.07
CA ASN A 122 8.25 2.11 2.20
C ASN A 122 7.74 2.44 0.80
N ASN A 123 6.62 1.85 0.35
CA ASN A 123 6.09 2.10 -1.00
C ASN A 123 4.64 2.62 -0.94
N LYS A 124 4.48 3.94 -1.01
CA LYS A 124 3.18 4.62 -0.96
C LYS A 124 2.18 4.11 -2.02
N GLY A 125 2.65 3.74 -3.22
CA GLY A 125 1.80 3.21 -4.28
C GLY A 125 1.30 1.79 -4.00
N VAL A 126 2.15 0.94 -3.42
CA VAL A 126 1.77 -0.40 -2.96
C VAL A 126 0.78 -0.30 -1.80
N VAL A 127 1.08 0.55 -0.80
CA VAL A 127 0.19 0.83 0.33
C VAL A 127 -1.17 1.32 -0.13
N ALA A 128 -1.22 2.26 -1.08
CA ALA A 128 -2.48 2.77 -1.59
C ALA A 128 -3.33 1.65 -2.20
N LYS A 129 -2.74 0.87 -3.12
CA LYS A 129 -3.42 -0.25 -3.77
C LYS A 129 -3.92 -1.30 -2.78
N SER A 130 -3.10 -1.70 -1.81
CA SER A 130 -3.48 -2.74 -0.84
C SER A 130 -4.54 -2.26 0.13
N THR A 131 -4.40 -1.05 0.68
CA THR A 131 -5.39 -0.48 1.63
C THR A 131 -6.74 -0.20 0.98
N ASP A 132 -6.80 0.07 -0.33
CA ASP A 132 -8.07 0.29 -1.03
C ASP A 132 -8.94 -0.99 -1.11
N VAL A 133 -8.34 -2.19 -1.00
CA VAL A 133 -9.05 -3.48 -1.16
C VAL A 133 -8.87 -4.46 0.01
N CYS A 134 -8.08 -4.13 1.03
CA CYS A 134 -7.72 -5.08 2.09
C CYS A 134 -8.91 -5.66 2.86
N GLY A 135 -10.01 -4.92 2.99
CA GLY A 135 -11.24 -5.41 3.63
C GLY A 135 -11.94 -6.56 2.88
N GLN A 136 -11.50 -6.90 1.67
CA GLN A 136 -12.01 -8.05 0.90
C GLN A 136 -11.34 -9.38 1.30
N TYR A 137 -10.28 -9.33 2.11
CA TYR A 137 -9.52 -10.49 2.54
C TYR A 137 -9.90 -10.89 3.96
N PRO A 138 -9.83 -12.19 4.30
CA PRO A 138 -10.08 -12.65 5.66
C PRO A 138 -9.03 -12.08 6.64
N PRO A 139 -9.45 -11.53 7.78
CA PRO A 139 -8.52 -11.14 8.84
C PRO A 139 -7.85 -12.36 9.48
N GLY A 140 -6.61 -12.21 9.91
CA GLY A 140 -5.83 -13.22 10.62
C GLY A 140 -5.45 -14.46 9.79
N ASP A 141 -5.54 -14.39 8.45
CA ASP A 141 -5.11 -15.48 7.57
C ASP A 141 -3.57 -15.58 7.55
N MET A 142 -3.04 -16.32 8.52
CA MET A 142 -1.59 -16.54 8.66
C MET A 142 -0.95 -17.27 7.48
N SER A 143 -1.72 -17.87 6.56
CA SER A 143 -1.15 -18.55 5.39
C SER A 143 -0.38 -17.62 4.47
N VAL A 144 -0.64 -16.31 4.53
CA VAL A 144 0.10 -15.29 3.76
C VAL A 144 1.57 -15.14 4.19
N TRP A 145 1.97 -15.69 5.34
CA TRP A 145 3.35 -15.74 5.79
C TRP A 145 4.09 -17.02 5.37
N ASP A 146 3.37 -18.11 5.09
CA ASP A 146 3.94 -19.36 4.59
C ASP A 146 4.01 -19.35 3.06
N TRP A 147 4.76 -18.37 2.54
CA TRP A 147 5.01 -18.28 1.11
C TRP A 147 6.20 -19.14 0.72
N ALA A 148 5.95 -20.14 -0.11
CA ALA A 148 6.98 -20.73 -0.96
C ALA A 148 6.98 -19.99 -2.30
N GLU A 149 8.16 -19.72 -2.86
CA GLU A 149 8.28 -19.27 -4.25
C GLU A 149 7.38 -20.15 -5.13
N PRO A 150 6.50 -19.59 -5.99
CA PRO A 150 5.92 -20.35 -7.08
C PRO A 150 7.10 -20.91 -7.84
N THR A 151 7.21 -22.22 -7.76
CA THR A 151 8.36 -22.93 -8.22
C THR A 151 8.29 -22.93 -9.73
N GLY A 152 8.88 -21.90 -10.35
CA GLY A 152 9.08 -21.81 -11.80
C GLY A 152 7.81 -21.97 -12.65
N PRO A 153 7.98 -22.14 -13.98
CA PRO A 153 6.87 -22.47 -14.89
C PRO A 153 6.21 -23.81 -14.51
N PRO A 154 5.00 -24.12 -15.02
CA PRO A 154 4.28 -25.35 -14.69
C PRO A 154 5.17 -26.60 -14.82
N GLY A 155 5.38 -27.31 -13.71
CA GLY A 155 6.23 -28.51 -13.63
C GLY A 155 7.60 -28.33 -12.95
N TRP A 156 7.93 -27.13 -12.45
CA TRP A 156 9.19 -26.92 -11.73
C TRP A 156 9.03 -27.21 -10.22
N PRO A 157 9.88 -28.05 -9.60
CA PRO A 157 9.69 -28.54 -8.21
C PRO A 157 10.15 -27.55 -7.13
N GLY A 158 10.78 -26.45 -7.53
CA GLY A 158 11.20 -25.38 -6.62
C GLY A 158 12.52 -25.66 -5.94
N PRO A 159 13.12 -24.63 -5.33
CA PRO A 159 14.14 -24.89 -4.32
C PRO A 159 13.46 -25.63 -3.16
N PRO A 160 13.90 -26.86 -2.82
CA PRO A 160 13.40 -27.54 -1.63
C PRO A 160 13.70 -26.66 -0.40
N LYS A 161 12.74 -26.52 0.52
CA LYS A 161 13.00 -25.91 1.85
C LYS A 161 14.26 -26.58 2.43
N GLY A 162 15.32 -25.79 2.65
CA GLY A 162 16.52 -26.24 3.35
C GLY A 162 17.86 -26.25 2.58
N ARG A 163 17.98 -25.71 1.36
CA ARG A 163 19.30 -25.57 0.73
C ARG A 163 19.88 -24.16 0.91
N VAL A 164 20.41 -23.93 2.10
CA VAL A 164 21.47 -22.93 2.32
C VAL A 164 22.75 -23.48 1.68
N GLN A 165 23.39 -22.71 0.81
CA GLN A 165 24.85 -22.75 0.63
C GLN A 165 25.41 -21.39 1.01
#